data_AF-A0A1C3D0Y8-F1
#
_entry.id   AF-A0A1C3D0Y8-F1
#
_cell.length_a   1.000
_cell.length_b   1.000
_cell.length_c   1.000
_cell.angle_alpha   90.00
_cell.angle_beta   90.00
_cell.angle_gamma   90.00
#
_symmetry.space_group_name_H-M   'P 1'
#
loop_
_entity.id
_entity.type
_entity.pdbx_description
1 polymer ?
#
loop_
_entity_poly.entity_id
_entity_poly.type
_entity_poly.pdbx_seq_one_letter_code
_entity_poly.pdbx_strand_id
1 'polypeptide(L)'
;MTTDNLIKYRRYIAISYVFMFLALFTVISGVFAYWFARKVSQIDSTEVWMQAQAFWVMRAIVIYSILACFAALWFIPLFFYYWDTYLWVTSCTVAGVIFSCIAFLYLLNTWIKGITKFFKNKAVF
;
A
#
# COMPACT_ATOMS: atom_id res chain seq x y z
N MET A 1 30.75 23.11 -15.80
CA MET A 1 30.08 23.30 -14.49
C MET A 1 28.54 23.39 -14.59
N THR A 2 27.94 23.83 -15.69
CA THR A 2 26.48 23.90 -15.87
C THR A 2 25.83 22.58 -16.32
N THR A 3 26.53 21.78 -17.12
CA THR A 3 26.06 20.48 -17.65
C THR A 3 25.96 19.39 -16.58
N ASP A 4 26.92 19.29 -15.65
CA ASP A 4 26.85 18.34 -14.53
C ASP A 4 25.65 18.61 -13.61
N ASN A 5 25.33 19.88 -13.39
CA ASN A 5 24.16 20.28 -12.60
C ASN A 5 22.85 19.88 -13.30
N LEU A 6 22.78 19.96 -14.64
CA LEU A 6 21.61 19.52 -15.41
C LEU A 6 21.39 18.01 -15.33
N ILE A 7 22.45 17.20 -15.35
CA ILE A 7 22.37 15.74 -15.17
C ILE A 7 21.88 15.41 -13.76
N LYS A 8 22.40 16.13 -12.75
CA LYS A 8 21.97 16.01 -11.35
C LYS A 8 20.49 16.34 -11.18
N TYR A 9 19.98 17.41 -11.80
CA TYR A 9 18.55 17.77 -11.75
C TYR A 9 17.65 16.76 -12.49
N ARG A 10 18.08 16.20 -13.63
CA ARG A 10 17.34 15.11 -14.28
C ARG A 10 17.22 13.87 -13.39
N ARG A 11 18.29 13.53 -12.66
CA ARG A 11 18.27 12.42 -11.70
C ARG A 11 17.29 12.68 -10.56
N TYR A 12 17.24 13.90 -10.04
CA TYR A 12 16.25 14.28 -9.01
C TYR A 12 14.81 14.19 -9.54
N ILE A 13 14.54 14.62 -10.77
CA ILE A 13 13.22 14.49 -11.41
C ILE A 13 12.84 13.00 -11.61
N ALA A 14 13.76 12.17 -12.07
CA ALA A 14 13.53 10.73 -12.23
C ALA A 14 13.22 10.04 -10.89
N ILE A 15 13.99 10.36 -9.84
CA ILE A 15 13.74 9.89 -8.47
C ILE A 15 12.37 10.38 -7.98
N SER A 16 11.97 11.61 -8.32
CA SER A 16 10.66 12.17 -7.95
C SER A 16 9.52 11.39 -8.61
N TYR A 17 9.63 11.00 -9.89
CA TYR A 17 8.62 10.16 -10.54
C TYR A 17 8.50 8.75 -9.92
N VAL A 18 9.60 8.18 -9.44
CA VAL A 18 9.58 6.93 -8.67
C VAL A 18 8.83 7.10 -7.35
N PHE A 19 9.07 8.21 -6.62
CA PHE A 19 8.33 8.51 -5.39
C PHE A 19 6.86 8.85 -5.64
N MET A 20 6.51 9.52 -6.75
CA MET A 20 5.12 9.73 -7.16
C MET A 20 4.40 8.40 -7.45
N PHE A 21 5.11 7.42 -8.02
CA PHE A 21 4.58 6.06 -8.23
C PHE A 21 4.43 5.29 -6.92
N LEU A 22 5.39 5.40 -5.99
CA LEU A 22 5.30 4.77 -4.68
C LEU A 22 4.20 5.39 -3.79
N ALA A 23 3.92 6.69 -3.97
CA ALA A 23 2.80 7.36 -3.31
C ALA A 23 1.42 6.76 -3.66
N LEU A 24 1.31 5.99 -4.75
CA LEU A 24 0.09 5.25 -5.10
C LEU A 24 -0.25 4.17 -4.07
N PHE A 25 0.72 3.68 -3.29
CA PHE A 25 0.57 2.68 -2.23
C PHE A 25 0.57 3.28 -0.82
N THR A 26 -0.12 4.42 -0.64
CA THR A 26 -0.26 5.04 0.68
C THR A 26 -1.52 4.55 1.38
N VAL A 27 -1.50 4.51 2.72
CA VAL A 27 -2.71 4.23 3.53
C VAL A 27 -3.86 5.18 3.13
N ILE A 28 -3.54 6.41 2.73
CA ILE A 28 -4.50 7.42 2.25
C ILE A 28 -5.24 6.95 0.99
N SER A 29 -4.56 6.41 -0.02
CA SER A 29 -5.24 5.87 -1.22
C SER A 29 -6.11 4.67 -0.87
N GLY A 30 -5.69 3.86 0.13
CA GLY A 30 -6.51 2.81 0.74
C GLY A 30 -7.82 3.35 1.34
N VAL A 31 -7.77 4.45 2.10
CA VAL A 31 -8.97 5.07 2.69
C VAL A 31 -9.99 5.47 1.61
N PHE A 32 -9.52 6.10 0.52
CA PHE A 32 -10.40 6.44 -0.60
C PHE A 32 -11.02 5.19 -1.25
N ALA A 33 -10.23 4.15 -1.49
CA ALA A 33 -10.72 2.91 -2.07
C ALA A 33 -11.78 2.24 -1.18
N TYR A 34 -11.62 2.27 0.14
CA TYR A 34 -12.62 1.75 1.08
C TYR A 34 -13.90 2.58 1.02
N TRP A 35 -13.79 3.91 0.98
CA TRP A 35 -14.93 4.80 0.94
C TRP A 35 -15.76 4.61 -0.34
N PHE A 36 -15.12 4.49 -1.50
CA PHE A 36 -15.82 4.21 -2.76
C PHE A 36 -16.49 2.84 -2.76
N ALA A 37 -15.79 1.80 -2.28
CA ALA A 37 -16.36 0.46 -2.18
C ALA A 37 -17.58 0.43 -1.24
N ARG A 38 -17.53 1.15 -0.11
CA ARG A 38 -18.67 1.29 0.81
C ARG A 38 -19.89 1.93 0.14
N LYS A 39 -19.70 2.93 -0.73
CA LYS A 39 -20.84 3.53 -1.45
C LYS A 39 -21.51 2.51 -2.36
N VAL A 40 -20.72 1.68 -3.06
CA VAL A 40 -21.25 0.64 -3.95
C VAL A 40 -22.00 -0.44 -3.18
N SER A 41 -21.50 -0.85 -2.00
CA SER A 41 -22.15 -1.91 -1.20
C SER A 41 -23.48 -1.49 -0.55
N GLN A 42 -23.77 -0.19 -0.49
CA GLN A 42 -25.00 0.37 0.07
C GLN A 42 -26.12 0.58 -0.97
N ILE A 43 -25.86 0.30 -2.26
CA ILE A 43 -26.86 0.43 -3.33
C ILE A 43 -27.57 -0.90 -3.50
N ASP A 44 -28.84 -0.98 -3.09
CA ASP A 44 -29.64 -2.21 -3.15
C ASP A 44 -29.87 -2.72 -4.58
N SER A 45 -29.80 -1.84 -5.58
CA SER A 45 -30.02 -2.17 -7.00
C SER A 45 -28.74 -2.57 -7.76
N THR A 46 -27.62 -2.83 -7.06
CA THR A 46 -26.38 -3.25 -7.73
C THR A 46 -26.37 -4.73 -8.07
N GLU A 47 -25.75 -5.09 -9.20
CA GLU A 47 -25.56 -6.48 -9.58
C GLU A 47 -24.68 -7.21 -8.55
N VAL A 48 -25.03 -8.46 -8.25
CA VAL A 48 -24.41 -9.26 -7.16
C VAL A 48 -22.89 -9.32 -7.28
N TRP A 49 -22.35 -9.39 -8.50
CA TRP A 49 -20.90 -9.42 -8.71
C TRP A 49 -20.20 -8.10 -8.38
N MET A 50 -20.85 -6.96 -8.59
CA MET A 50 -20.34 -5.63 -8.21
C MET A 50 -20.36 -5.45 -6.69
N GLN A 51 -21.43 -5.94 -6.05
CA GLN A 51 -21.53 -5.93 -4.59
C GLN A 51 -20.45 -6.82 -3.95
N ALA A 52 -20.19 -8.00 -4.51
CA ALA A 52 -19.10 -8.89 -4.07
C ALA A 52 -17.71 -8.24 -4.25
N GLN A 53 -17.49 -7.54 -5.36
CA GLN A 53 -16.26 -6.77 -5.61
C GLN A 53 -16.06 -5.66 -4.58
N ALA A 54 -17.13 -4.93 -4.24
CA ALA A 54 -17.09 -3.90 -3.20
C ALA A 54 -16.67 -4.48 -1.85
N PHE A 55 -17.27 -5.59 -1.42
CA PHE A 55 -16.88 -6.25 -0.17
C PHE A 55 -15.45 -6.80 -0.20
N TRP A 56 -14.99 -7.33 -1.35
CA TRP A 56 -13.61 -7.76 -1.52
C TRP A 56 -12.62 -6.62 -1.30
N VAL A 57 -12.87 -5.47 -1.93
CA VAL A 57 -12.04 -4.26 -1.79
C VAL A 57 -12.05 -3.76 -0.34
N MET A 58 -13.22 -3.67 0.28
CA MET A 58 -13.34 -3.27 1.69
C MET A 58 -12.53 -4.18 2.61
N ARG A 59 -12.67 -5.51 2.47
CA ARG A 59 -11.92 -6.49 3.27
C ARG A 59 -10.41 -6.38 3.06
N ALA A 60 -9.97 -6.30 1.79
CA ALA A 60 -8.57 -6.22 1.44
C ALA A 60 -7.90 -4.98 2.05
N ILE A 61 -8.58 -3.84 2.03
CA ILE A 61 -8.04 -2.60 2.58
C ILE A 61 -7.97 -2.66 4.11
N VAL A 62 -8.98 -3.23 4.77
CA VAL A 62 -8.97 -3.40 6.23
C VAL A 62 -7.78 -4.28 6.66
N ILE A 63 -7.60 -5.43 6.00
CA ILE A 63 -6.48 -6.34 6.30
C ILE A 63 -5.13 -5.67 6.00
N TYR A 64 -5.00 -5.00 4.86
CA TYR A 64 -3.79 -4.24 4.53
C TYR A 64 -3.48 -3.17 5.59
N SER A 65 -4.49 -2.43 6.04
CA SER A 65 -4.32 -1.38 7.05
C SER A 65 -3.85 -1.96 8.38
N ILE A 66 -4.40 -3.10 8.82
CA ILE A 66 -3.95 -3.79 10.03
C ILE A 66 -2.49 -4.24 9.89
N LEU A 67 -2.11 -4.82 8.74
CA LEU A 67 -0.74 -5.25 8.47
C LEU A 67 0.23 -4.06 8.42
N ALA A 68 -0.17 -2.94 7.82
CA ALA A 68 0.61 -1.72 7.74
C ALA A 68 0.81 -1.09 9.14
N CYS A 69 -0.23 -1.04 9.96
CA CYS A 69 -0.13 -0.60 11.35
C CYS A 69 0.79 -1.50 12.15
N PHE A 70 0.66 -2.83 12.01
CA PHE A 70 1.55 -3.79 12.67
C PHE A 70 3.01 -3.60 12.26
N ALA A 71 3.29 -3.42 10.96
CA ALA A 71 4.63 -3.12 10.47
C ALA A 71 5.18 -1.80 11.02
N ALA A 72 4.34 -0.76 11.13
CA ALA A 72 4.72 0.54 11.67
C ALA A 72 5.20 0.48 13.14
N LEU A 73 4.63 -0.42 13.96
CA LEU A 73 5.02 -0.59 15.37
C LEU A 73 6.50 -0.97 15.52
N TRP A 74 7.05 -1.73 14.57
CA TRP A 74 8.45 -2.15 14.60
C TRP A 74 9.45 -1.01 14.35
N PHE A 75 8.99 0.13 13.83
CA PHE A 75 9.81 1.30 13.60
C PHE A 75 9.80 2.31 14.76
N ILE A 76 9.02 2.08 15.83
CA ILE A 76 8.99 2.96 17.01
C ILE A 76 10.38 3.24 17.60
N PRO A 77 11.31 2.25 17.71
CA PRO A 77 12.64 2.51 18.27
C PRO A 77 13.47 3.56 17.52
N LEU A 78 13.21 3.76 16.22
CA LEU A 78 13.93 4.73 15.38
C LEU A 78 13.65 6.19 15.76
N PHE A 79 12.60 6.46 16.55
CA PHE A 79 12.37 7.79 17.12
C PHE A 79 13.39 8.16 18.21
N PHE A 80 13.98 7.16 18.88
CA PHE A 80 14.86 7.36 20.03
C PHE A 80 16.32 7.09 19.72
N TYR A 81 16.60 6.15 18.82
CA TYR A 81 17.95 5.68 18.51
C TYR A 81 18.16 5.58 17.01
N TYR A 82 19.40 5.78 16.57
CA TYR A 82 19.77 5.51 15.19
C TYR A 82 19.77 3.99 14.96
N TRP A 83 19.53 3.57 13.71
CA TRP A 83 19.22 2.18 13.38
C TRP A 83 20.35 1.17 13.68
N ASP A 84 21.60 1.63 13.79
CA ASP A 84 22.80 0.81 14.05
C ASP A 84 23.33 0.93 15.49
N THR A 85 22.67 1.71 16.36
CA THR A 85 23.20 2.02 17.71
C THR A 85 23.20 0.80 18.62
N TYR A 86 22.13 -0.01 18.56
CA TYR A 86 22.01 -1.25 19.32
C TYR A 86 21.48 -2.36 18.43
N LEU A 87 21.98 -3.58 18.63
CA LEU A 87 21.60 -4.75 17.84
C LEU A 87 20.08 -4.99 17.84
N TRP A 88 19.39 -4.76 18.96
CA TRP A 88 17.94 -4.91 19.05
C TRP A 88 17.18 -3.86 18.21
N VAL A 89 17.67 -2.62 18.09
CA VAL A 89 17.08 -1.57 17.23
C VAL A 89 17.23 -1.95 15.77
N THR A 90 18.40 -2.47 15.40
CA THR A 90 18.65 -2.99 14.05
C THR A 90 17.71 -4.16 13.75
N SER A 91 17.57 -5.13 14.65
CA SER A 91 16.64 -6.25 14.50
C SER A 91 15.19 -5.80 14.36
N CYS A 92 14.73 -4.84 15.16
CA CYS A 92 13.38 -4.28 15.03
C CYS A 92 13.17 -3.60 13.67
N THR A 93 14.16 -2.84 13.19
CA THR A 93 14.12 -2.17 11.89
C THR A 93 14.01 -3.19 10.75
N VAL A 94 14.83 -4.25 10.79
CA VAL A 94 14.78 -5.35 9.81
C VAL A 94 13.41 -6.05 9.82
N ALA A 95 12.88 -6.36 11.01
CA ALA A 95 11.55 -6.94 11.14
C ALA A 95 10.45 -6.02 10.56
N GLY A 96 10.50 -4.72 10.84
CA GLY A 96 9.56 -3.74 10.28
C GLY A 96 9.59 -3.67 8.76
N VAL A 97 10.78 -3.76 8.15
CA VAL A 97 10.94 -3.81 6.68
C VAL A 97 10.33 -5.09 6.11
N ILE A 98 10.57 -6.23 6.73
CA ILE A 98 10.01 -7.52 6.30
C ILE A 98 8.47 -7.47 6.37
N PHE A 99 7.90 -7.02 7.48
CA PHE A 99 6.44 -6.92 7.62
C PHE A 99 5.81 -5.90 6.66
N SER A 100 6.51 -4.80 6.37
CA SER A 100 6.08 -3.83 5.35
C SER A 100 6.04 -4.48 3.96
N CYS A 101 7.05 -5.28 3.62
CA CYS A 101 7.10 -6.03 2.37
C CYS A 101 5.94 -7.04 2.28
N ILE A 102 5.66 -7.77 3.37
CA ILE A 102 4.52 -8.70 3.44
C ILE A 102 3.20 -7.96 3.22
N ALA A 103 2.98 -6.81 3.87
CA ALA A 103 1.77 -6.00 3.70
C ALA A 103 1.62 -5.52 2.26
N PHE A 104 2.72 -5.08 1.64
CA PHE A 104 2.74 -4.66 0.24
C PHE A 104 2.40 -5.81 -0.73
N LEU A 105 3.05 -6.98 -0.56
CA LEU A 105 2.80 -8.16 -1.39
C LEU A 105 1.36 -8.68 -1.24
N TYR A 106 0.81 -8.61 -0.02
CA TYR A 106 -0.60 -8.89 0.22
C TYR A 106 -1.51 -7.98 -0.62
N LEU A 107 -1.29 -6.66 -0.54
CA LEU A 107 -2.10 -5.68 -1.29
C LEU A 107 -1.98 -5.91 -2.79
N LEU A 108 -0.75 -6.10 -3.31
CA LEU A 108 -0.51 -6.39 -4.72
C LEU A 108 -1.23 -7.67 -5.19
N ASN A 109 -1.15 -8.76 -4.43
CA ASN A 109 -1.84 -10.00 -4.74
C ASN A 109 -3.37 -9.83 -4.74
N THR A 110 -3.93 -9.15 -3.75
CA THR A 110 -5.38 -8.87 -3.69
C THR A 110 -5.85 -7.99 -4.84
N TRP A 111 -5.02 -7.03 -5.25
CA TRP A 111 -5.27 -6.16 -6.40
C TRP A 111 -5.29 -6.94 -7.72
N ILE A 112 -4.27 -7.78 -7.98
CA ILE A 112 -4.21 -8.63 -9.17
C ILE A 112 -5.45 -9.55 -9.23
N LYS A 113 -5.83 -10.18 -8.12
CA LYS A 113 -7.02 -11.04 -8.07
C LYS A 113 -8.32 -10.27 -8.32
N GLY A 114 -8.48 -9.10 -7.68
CA GLY A 114 -9.65 -8.26 -7.83
C GLY A 114 -9.83 -7.78 -9.27
N ILE A 115 -8.78 -7.20 -9.85
CA ILE A 115 -8.81 -6.64 -11.20
C ILE A 115 -9.03 -7.72 -12.27
N THR A 116 -8.43 -8.91 -12.09
CA THR A 116 -8.62 -10.04 -13.02
C THR A 116 -10.07 -10.50 -13.09
N LYS A 117 -10.77 -10.54 -11.96
CA LYS A 117 -12.19 -10.92 -11.93
C LYS A 117 -13.10 -9.76 -12.33
N PHE A 118 -12.71 -8.52 -12.07
CA PHE A 118 -13.42 -7.33 -12.51
C PHE A 118 -13.54 -7.28 -14.04
N PHE A 119 -12.44 -7.50 -14.78
CA PHE A 119 -12.46 -7.57 -16.25
C PHE A 119 -13.30 -8.70 -16.83
N LYS A 120 -13.65 -9.70 -16.01
CA LYS A 120 -14.50 -10.83 -16.42
C LYS A 120 -15.96 -10.63 -16.04
N ASN A 121 -16.33 -9.49 -15.44
CA ASN A 121 -17.63 -9.25 -14.80
C ASN A 121 -18.00 -10.38 -13.82
N LYS A 122 -17.00 -10.91 -13.10
CA LYS A 122 -17.16 -12.01 -12.16
C LYS A 122 -16.98 -11.54 -10.72
N ALA A 123 -17.77 -12.13 -9.84
CA ALA A 123 -17.66 -11.93 -8.40
C ALA A 123 -16.31 -12.46 -7.87
N VAL A 124 -15.68 -11.71 -6.96
CA VAL A 124 -14.50 -12.18 -6.24
C VAL A 124 -14.92 -12.85 -4.94
N PHE A 125 -15.06 -14.17 -5.01
CA PHE A 125 -14.98 -15.07 -3.85
C PHE A 125 -13.51 -15.36 -3.51
#